data_AF-A0A953UAA7-F1
#
_entry.id   AF-A0A953UAA7-F1
#
_cell.length_a   1.000
_cell.length_b   1.000
_cell.length_c   1.000
_cell.angle_alpha   90.00
_cell.angle_beta   90.00
_cell.angle_gamma   90.00
#
_symmetry.space_group_name_H-M   'P 1'
#
loop_
_entity.id
_entity.type
_entity.pdbx_description
1 polymer ?
#
loop_
_entity_poly.entity_id
_entity_poly.type
_entity_poly.pdbx_seq_one_letter_code
_entity_poly.pdbx_strand_id
1 'polypeptide(L)'
;MLDRIENIITRVWNRWLTRRVEPVRDETALDFGVQIIDGEPTRHRITLKQSRRAEHVAILGKTGSGKSFLIRSIAQSDVAAGRGFLLNDFHSDNAAFMVKVIAARERILKRDLSDRLIVIDLADPEFSTALNVLEERSTEDRFVHIAEITEILKNHWHLDSFGARTDELLRFSLYVLAENRLTLIELALLLSDAEFRSRCLEKVTNSEVKQYFEL
;
A
#
# COMPACT_ATOMS: atom_id res chain seq x y z
N MET A 1 -38.26 34.46 6.31
CA MET A 1 -38.42 34.69 7.77
C MET A 1 -38.38 33.36 8.52
N LEU A 2 -39.06 32.32 8.02
CA LEU A 2 -39.04 30.95 8.55
C LEU A 2 -37.62 30.34 8.61
N ASP A 3 -36.82 30.43 7.54
CA ASP A 3 -35.44 29.90 7.51
C ASP A 3 -34.50 30.50 8.57
N ARG A 4 -34.72 31.77 8.96
CA ARG A 4 -33.92 32.40 10.01
C ARG A 4 -34.27 31.85 11.39
N ILE A 5 -35.55 31.57 11.63
CA ILE A 5 -36.03 31.01 12.89
C ILE A 5 -35.57 29.55 13.00
N GLU A 6 -35.69 28.79 11.91
CA GLU A 6 -35.21 27.41 11.83
C GLU A 6 -33.70 27.33 12.10
N ASN A 7 -32.89 28.17 11.44
CA ASN A 7 -31.44 28.22 11.69
C ASN A 7 -31.07 28.64 13.12
N ILE A 8 -31.91 29.43 13.81
CA ILE A 8 -31.70 29.80 15.21
C ILE A 8 -32.05 28.62 16.11
N ILE A 9 -33.16 27.93 15.85
CA ILE A 9 -33.58 26.74 16.60
C ILE A 9 -32.54 25.63 16.45
N THR A 10 -32.08 25.34 15.23
CA THR A 10 -31.04 24.34 14.96
C THR A 10 -29.74 24.69 15.69
N ARG A 11 -29.31 25.97 15.69
CA ARG A 11 -28.12 26.41 16.44
C ARG A 11 -28.27 26.26 17.94
N VAL A 12 -29.44 26.60 18.50
CA VAL A 12 -29.71 26.46 19.94
C VAL A 12 -29.78 24.98 20.33
N TRP A 13 -30.43 24.17 19.51
CA TRP A 13 -30.57 22.73 19.70
C TRP A 13 -29.22 22.00 19.62
N ASN A 14 -28.42 22.26 18.58
CA ASN A 14 -27.06 21.70 18.44
C ASN A 14 -26.13 22.13 19.59
N ARG A 15 -26.26 23.36 20.07
CA ARG A 15 -25.54 23.86 21.25
C ARG A 15 -25.98 23.17 22.55
N TRP A 16 -27.23 22.75 22.64
CA TRP A 16 -27.79 22.10 23.82
C TRP A 16 -27.47 20.60 23.85
N LEU A 17 -27.55 19.90 22.71
CA LEU A 17 -27.13 18.50 22.58
C LEU A 17 -25.64 18.29 22.85
N THR A 18 -24.80 19.27 22.52
CA THR A 18 -23.33 19.18 22.68
C THR A 18 -22.84 19.56 24.08
N ARG A 19 -23.75 19.86 25.03
CA ARG A 19 -23.42 20.52 26.30
C ARG A 19 -22.89 19.61 27.43
N ARG A 20 -22.44 18.38 27.12
CA ARG A 20 -21.99 17.42 28.16
C ARG A 20 -20.76 16.57 27.82
N VAL A 21 -19.96 16.92 26.83
CA VAL A 21 -18.70 16.21 26.57
C VAL A 21 -17.54 17.20 26.66
N GLU A 22 -16.87 17.24 27.81
CA GLU A 22 -15.52 17.77 27.85
C GLU A 22 -14.64 16.86 26.97
N PRO A 23 -13.96 17.39 25.94
CA PRO A 23 -13.09 16.56 25.13
C PRO A 23 -11.91 16.15 26.00
N VAL A 24 -11.89 14.88 26.43
CA VAL A 24 -10.69 14.26 26.97
C VAL A 24 -9.66 14.31 25.85
N ARG A 25 -8.66 15.19 25.98
CA ARG A 25 -7.49 15.21 25.10
C ARG A 25 -6.66 13.98 25.42
N ASP A 26 -6.96 12.88 24.74
CA ASP A 26 -6.02 11.79 24.62
C ASP A 26 -4.94 12.24 23.63
N GLU A 27 -3.81 12.73 24.15
CA GLU A 27 -2.66 13.20 23.34
C GLU A 27 -2.12 12.11 22.40
N THR A 28 -2.48 10.84 22.65
CA THR A 28 -2.09 9.73 21.80
C THR A 28 -3.08 9.48 20.66
N ALA A 29 -4.32 9.95 20.75
CA ALA A 29 -5.36 9.69 19.75
C ALA A 29 -5.17 10.53 18.48
N LEU A 30 -5.56 9.97 17.35
CA LEU A 30 -5.57 10.66 16.07
C LEU A 30 -6.77 11.61 16.00
N ASP A 31 -6.50 12.90 15.81
CA ASP A 31 -7.52 13.95 15.74
C ASP A 31 -8.01 14.16 14.31
N PHE A 32 -9.30 13.98 14.08
CA PHE A 32 -9.96 14.22 12.79
C PHE A 32 -10.65 15.58 12.72
N GLY A 33 -10.62 16.38 13.79
CA GLY A 33 -11.24 17.68 13.85
C GLY A 33 -12.58 17.67 14.59
N VAL A 34 -13.54 18.48 14.12
CA VAL A 34 -14.84 18.67 14.78
C VAL A 34 -15.97 18.05 13.97
N GLN A 35 -16.98 17.53 14.66
CA GLN A 35 -18.20 17.05 14.03
C GLN A 35 -18.97 18.23 13.43
N ILE A 36 -19.40 18.08 12.18
CA ILE A 36 -20.26 19.04 11.47
C ILE A 36 -21.68 18.49 11.45
N ILE A 37 -22.65 19.29 11.88
CA ILE A 37 -24.09 18.99 11.79
C ILE A 37 -24.76 20.18 11.09
N ASP A 38 -25.49 19.92 10.01
CA ASP A 38 -26.17 20.94 9.19
C ASP A 38 -25.25 22.08 8.71
N GLY A 39 -24.02 21.74 8.36
CA GLY A 39 -22.99 22.71 7.91
C GLY A 39 -22.35 23.52 9.04
N GLU A 40 -22.79 23.34 10.28
CA GLU A 40 -22.27 24.07 11.44
C GLU A 40 -21.30 23.19 12.26
N PRO A 41 -20.12 23.71 12.62
CA PRO A 41 -19.19 22.99 13.49
C PRO A 41 -19.73 22.90 14.91
N THR A 42 -19.76 21.68 15.43
CA THR A 42 -20.08 21.43 16.84
C THR A 42 -18.83 21.56 17.72
N ARG A 43 -19.02 21.52 19.05
CA ARG A 43 -17.92 21.42 20.01
C ARG A 43 -17.35 20.00 20.12
N HIS A 44 -18.01 19.02 19.52
CA HIS A 44 -17.63 17.62 19.63
C HIS A 44 -16.45 17.33 18.70
N ARG A 45 -15.30 16.94 19.27
CA ARG A 45 -14.13 16.52 18.50
C ARG A 45 -14.23 15.04 18.12
N ILE A 46 -13.84 14.72 16.90
CA ILE A 46 -13.78 13.36 16.39
C ILE A 46 -12.34 12.89 16.50
N THR A 47 -12.11 11.85 17.28
CA THR A 47 -10.77 11.28 17.51
C THR A 47 -10.81 9.77 17.39
N LEU A 48 -9.71 9.16 16.94
CA LEU A 48 -9.51 7.72 16.90
C LEU A 48 -8.35 7.32 17.81
N LYS A 49 -8.65 6.51 18.83
CA LYS A 49 -7.62 5.94 19.71
C LYS A 49 -6.67 5.05 18.90
N GLN A 50 -5.38 5.06 19.24
CA GLN A 50 -4.39 4.23 18.54
C GLN A 50 -4.69 2.73 18.67
N SER A 51 -5.21 2.28 19.81
CA SER A 51 -5.63 0.88 19.99
C SER A 51 -6.68 0.46 18.97
N ARG A 52 -7.63 1.33 18.64
CA ARG A 52 -8.63 1.08 17.59
C ARG A 52 -8.06 1.21 16.20
N ARG A 53 -7.10 2.12 15.99
CA ARG A 53 -6.40 2.23 14.70
C ARG A 53 -5.65 0.94 14.34
N ALA A 54 -5.14 0.22 15.34
CA ALA A 54 -4.47 -1.06 15.15
C ALA A 54 -5.41 -2.17 14.65
N GLU A 55 -6.73 -2.00 14.75
CA GLU A 55 -7.75 -2.91 14.21
C GLU A 55 -8.07 -2.64 12.72
N HIS A 56 -7.26 -1.82 12.05
CA HIS A 56 -7.44 -1.32 10.69
C HIS A 56 -8.58 -0.29 10.52
N VAL A 57 -8.48 0.52 9.46
CA VAL A 57 -9.45 1.57 9.14
C VAL A 57 -9.80 1.51 7.67
N ALA A 58 -11.09 1.37 7.36
CA ALA A 58 -11.61 1.49 6.00
C ALA A 58 -12.12 2.93 5.76
N ILE A 59 -11.64 3.57 4.69
CA ILE A 59 -12.07 4.92 4.29
C ILE A 59 -12.88 4.80 2.99
N LEU A 60 -14.19 5.01 3.08
CA LEU A 60 -15.12 4.86 1.97
C LEU A 60 -15.67 6.21 1.52
N GLY A 61 -15.83 6.40 0.22
CA GLY A 61 -16.41 7.62 -0.36
C GLY A 61 -16.18 7.74 -1.86
N LYS A 62 -17.00 8.56 -2.52
CA LYS A 62 -16.87 8.85 -3.97
C LYS A 62 -15.60 9.67 -4.28
N THR A 63 -15.17 9.71 -5.54
CA THR A 63 -14.08 10.60 -5.97
C THR A 63 -14.40 12.05 -5.60
N GLY A 64 -13.39 12.79 -5.13
CA GLY A 64 -13.56 14.17 -4.65
C GLY A 64 -14.13 14.30 -3.23
N SER A 65 -14.46 13.21 -2.52
CA SER A 65 -14.98 13.27 -1.14
C SER A 65 -13.92 13.57 -0.07
N GLY A 66 -12.67 13.85 -0.44
CA GLY A 66 -11.59 14.14 0.50
C GLY A 66 -10.86 12.93 1.08
N LYS A 67 -11.00 11.72 0.52
CA LYS A 67 -10.30 10.52 1.01
C LYS A 67 -8.77 10.69 1.06
N SER A 68 -8.16 11.18 -0.02
CA SER A 68 -6.71 11.42 -0.07
C SER A 68 -6.29 12.49 0.93
N PHE A 69 -7.10 13.52 1.12
CA PHE A 69 -6.85 14.54 2.15
C PHE A 69 -6.88 13.95 3.56
N LEU A 70 -7.84 13.05 3.85
CA LEU A 70 -7.90 12.37 5.14
C LEU A 70 -6.66 11.51 5.39
N ILE A 71 -6.22 10.74 4.39
CA ILE A 71 -4.99 9.92 4.47
C ILE A 71 -3.76 10.80 4.71
N ARG A 72 -3.62 11.92 3.98
CA ARG A 72 -2.55 12.91 4.19
C ARG A 72 -2.55 13.49 5.59
N SER A 73 -3.73 13.83 6.12
CA SER A 73 -3.88 14.37 7.47
C SER A 73 -3.43 13.35 8.53
N ILE A 74 -3.80 12.07 8.36
CA ILE A 74 -3.33 10.97 9.21
C ILE A 74 -1.79 10.87 9.14
N ALA A 75 -1.23 10.79 7.95
CA ALA A 75 0.21 10.67 7.74
C ALA A 75 0.98 11.87 8.31
N GLN A 76 0.46 13.09 8.15
CA GLN A 76 1.04 14.31 8.73
C GLN A 76 1.05 14.26 10.27
N SER A 77 -0.02 13.76 10.88
CA SER A 77 -0.08 13.53 12.33
C SER A 77 0.98 12.52 12.80
N ASP A 78 1.21 11.47 12.02
CA ASP A 78 2.26 10.48 12.31
C ASP A 78 3.66 11.05 12.18
N VAL A 79 3.95 11.83 11.13
CA VAL A 79 5.23 12.55 11.00
C VAL A 79 5.45 13.50 12.19
N ALA A 80 4.43 14.25 12.60
CA ALA A 80 4.52 15.16 13.74
C ALA A 80 4.84 14.39 15.03
N ALA A 81 4.22 13.24 15.24
CA ALA A 81 4.45 12.38 16.39
C ALA A 81 5.70 11.48 16.27
N GLY A 82 6.41 11.53 15.15
CA GLY A 82 7.61 10.71 14.92
C GLY A 82 7.35 9.23 14.66
N ARG A 83 6.11 8.85 14.32
CA ARG A 83 5.71 7.48 13.99
C ARG A 83 6.00 7.16 12.51
N GLY A 84 6.55 5.97 12.25
CA GLY A 84 6.79 5.49 10.90
C GLY A 84 5.52 4.94 10.24
N PHE A 85 5.42 5.03 8.92
CA PHE A 85 4.35 4.46 8.12
C PHE A 85 4.83 4.19 6.68
N LEU A 86 4.12 3.31 5.98
CA LEU A 86 4.22 3.12 4.53
C LEU A 86 3.01 3.81 3.87
N LEU A 87 3.25 4.59 2.82
CA LEU A 87 2.20 5.23 2.04
C LEU A 87 2.34 4.81 0.58
N ASN A 88 1.37 4.04 0.09
CA ASN A 88 1.30 3.66 -1.32
C ASN A 88 0.51 4.72 -2.09
N ASP A 89 1.13 5.36 -3.07
CA ASP A 89 0.53 6.44 -3.85
C ASP A 89 0.34 6.05 -5.31
N PHE A 90 -0.86 5.58 -5.65
CA PHE A 90 -1.20 5.20 -7.03
C PHE A 90 -1.62 6.39 -7.91
N HIS A 91 -1.88 7.57 -7.33
CA HIS A 91 -2.39 8.75 -8.06
C HIS A 91 -1.37 9.90 -8.11
N SER A 92 -0.14 9.67 -7.65
CA SER A 92 1.04 10.56 -7.75
C SER A 92 0.96 11.94 -7.09
N ASP A 93 -0.06 12.21 -6.27
CA ASP A 93 -0.28 13.51 -5.63
C ASP A 93 0.00 13.53 -4.12
N ASN A 94 0.16 12.36 -3.50
CA ASN A 94 0.42 12.20 -2.08
C ASN A 94 1.93 12.24 -1.78
N ALA A 95 2.77 11.65 -2.62
CA ALA A 95 4.21 11.58 -2.41
C ALA A 95 4.87 12.98 -2.28
N ALA A 96 4.63 13.86 -3.27
CA ALA A 96 5.16 15.22 -3.26
C ALA A 96 4.66 16.05 -2.07
N PHE A 97 3.41 15.82 -1.63
CA PHE A 97 2.88 16.44 -0.41
C PHE A 97 3.63 15.95 0.83
N MET A 98 3.87 14.64 0.95
CA MET A 98 4.55 14.07 2.10
C MET A 98 6.00 14.53 2.21
N VAL A 99 6.73 14.66 1.08
CA VAL A 99 8.09 15.23 1.08
C VAL A 99 8.08 16.65 1.64
N LYS A 100 7.09 17.49 1.28
CA LYS A 100 6.94 18.84 1.85
C LYS A 100 6.66 18.81 3.35
N VAL A 101 5.84 17.86 3.82
CA VAL A 101 5.54 17.69 5.25
C VAL A 101 6.81 17.31 6.03
N ILE A 102 7.63 16.40 5.49
CA ILE A 102 8.89 15.98 6.11
C ILE A 102 9.89 17.14 6.13
N ALA A 103 10.06 17.86 5.03
CA ALA A 103 10.94 19.04 4.97
C ALA A 103 10.52 20.14 5.96
N ALA A 104 9.21 20.34 6.16
CA ALA A 104 8.71 21.24 7.19
C ALA A 104 9.06 20.73 8.60
N ARG A 105 8.99 19.41 8.84
CA ARG A 105 9.37 18.78 10.11
C ARG A 105 10.87 18.91 10.40
N GLU A 106 11.72 18.74 9.40
CA GLU A 106 13.18 18.95 9.50
C GLU A 106 13.52 20.36 9.97
N ARG A 107 12.88 21.38 9.37
CA ARG A 107 13.06 22.79 9.76
C ARG A 107 12.68 23.04 11.21
N ILE A 108 11.57 22.46 11.67
CA ILE A 108 11.09 22.59 13.06
C ILE A 108 12.07 21.90 14.03
N LEU A 109 12.54 20.70 13.68
CA LEU A 109 13.44 19.92 14.53
C LEU A 109 14.90 20.38 14.45
N LYS A 110 15.25 21.20 13.45
CA LYS A 110 16.64 21.57 13.10
C LYS A 110 17.53 20.33 12.92
N ARG A 111 16.99 19.30 12.28
CA ARG A 111 17.64 18.01 12.06
C ARG A 111 17.28 17.48 10.68
N ASP A 112 18.25 16.90 10.00
CA ASP A 112 18.04 16.12 8.79
C ASP A 112 17.22 14.85 9.11
N LEU A 113 16.27 14.50 8.25
CA LEU A 113 15.46 13.29 8.33
C LEU A 113 15.57 12.44 7.07
N SER A 114 16.50 12.77 6.15
CA SER A 114 16.74 12.03 4.92
C SER A 114 17.02 10.55 5.16
N ASP A 115 17.73 10.22 6.26
CA ASP A 115 18.03 8.86 6.71
C ASP A 115 16.78 8.05 7.12
N ARG A 116 15.64 8.72 7.32
CA ARG A 116 14.36 8.13 7.72
C ARG A 116 13.31 8.15 6.61
N LEU A 117 13.66 8.61 5.41
CA LEU A 117 12.76 8.71 4.27
C LEU A 117 13.27 7.81 3.14
N ILE A 118 12.44 6.84 2.76
CA ILE A 118 12.67 6.00 1.58
C ILE A 118 11.57 6.36 0.57
N VAL A 119 11.98 6.82 -0.60
CA VAL A 119 11.09 7.06 -1.74
C VAL A 119 11.38 6.01 -2.78
N ILE A 120 10.35 5.23 -3.14
CA ILE A 120 10.42 4.25 -4.23
C ILE A 120 9.50 4.76 -5.32
N ASP A 121 10.09 5.29 -6.38
CA ASP A 121 9.39 5.61 -7.61
C ASP A 121 9.74 4.58 -8.68
N LEU A 122 8.76 3.73 -9.02
CA LEU A 122 8.95 2.68 -10.02
C LEU A 122 8.99 3.23 -11.46
N ALA A 123 8.57 4.49 -11.67
CA ALA A 123 8.59 5.15 -12.97
C ALA A 123 9.84 6.02 -13.19
N ASP A 124 10.66 6.24 -12.15
CA ASP A 124 11.90 7.02 -12.26
C ASP A 124 12.97 6.22 -13.04
N PRO A 125 13.41 6.68 -14.23
CA PRO A 125 14.41 5.96 -15.03
C PRO A 125 15.84 6.08 -14.50
N GLU A 126 16.12 7.06 -13.64
CA GLU A 126 17.47 7.34 -13.11
C GLU A 126 17.67 6.69 -11.73
N PHE A 127 16.64 6.69 -10.88
CA PHE A 127 16.72 6.26 -9.48
C PHE A 127 15.64 5.22 -9.11
N SER A 128 15.39 4.25 -9.99
CA SER A 128 14.49 3.13 -9.68
C SER A 128 15.12 2.11 -8.73
N THR A 129 14.31 1.56 -7.83
CA THR A 129 14.69 0.36 -7.07
C THR A 129 14.30 -0.87 -7.85
N ALA A 130 15.26 -1.72 -8.20
CA ALA A 130 14.98 -3.00 -8.84
C ALA A 130 14.24 -3.94 -7.87
N LEU A 131 13.17 -4.57 -8.36
CA LEU A 131 12.42 -5.60 -7.64
C LEU A 131 12.42 -6.86 -8.48
N ASN A 132 13.04 -7.93 -7.98
CA ASN A 132 12.85 -9.25 -8.55
C ASN A 132 11.77 -9.98 -7.75
N VAL A 133 10.59 -10.13 -8.35
CA VAL A 133 9.46 -10.84 -7.70
C VAL A 133 9.72 -12.35 -7.55
N LEU A 134 10.75 -12.90 -8.19
CA LEU A 134 11.17 -14.29 -8.01
C LEU A 134 12.28 -14.43 -6.96
N GLU A 135 12.76 -13.32 -6.39
CA GLU A 135 13.80 -13.35 -5.37
C GLU A 135 13.24 -13.90 -4.07
N GLU A 136 13.77 -15.06 -3.66
CA GLU A 136 13.36 -15.73 -2.43
C GLU A 136 14.36 -15.51 -1.30
N ARG A 137 13.82 -15.27 -0.10
CA ARG A 137 14.61 -15.16 1.13
C ARG A 137 14.77 -16.50 1.87
N SER A 138 13.86 -17.44 1.67
CA SER A 138 13.93 -18.80 2.20
C SER A 138 13.46 -19.81 1.15
N THR A 139 14.00 -21.02 1.20
CA THR A 139 13.66 -22.09 0.25
C THR A 139 12.40 -22.88 0.63
N GLU A 140 11.90 -22.70 1.86
CA GLU A 140 10.82 -23.52 2.42
C GLU A 140 9.47 -23.27 1.75
N ASP A 141 9.23 -22.07 1.21
CA ASP A 141 7.93 -21.67 0.65
C ASP A 141 7.95 -21.38 -0.86
N ARG A 142 8.99 -21.81 -1.59
CA ARG A 142 9.16 -21.50 -3.03
C ARG A 142 7.93 -21.81 -3.87
N PHE A 143 7.34 -23.00 -3.70
CA PHE A 143 6.17 -23.39 -4.47
C PHE A 143 4.95 -22.50 -4.20
N VAL A 144 4.78 -22.07 -2.95
CA VAL A 144 3.69 -21.17 -2.56
C VAL A 144 3.92 -19.79 -3.18
N HIS A 145 5.14 -19.26 -3.05
CA HIS A 145 5.53 -17.98 -3.63
C HIS A 145 5.35 -17.97 -5.16
N ILE A 146 5.85 -19.00 -5.87
CA ILE A 146 5.66 -19.14 -7.31
C ILE A 146 4.18 -19.28 -7.68
N ALA A 147 3.37 -19.97 -6.87
CA ALA A 147 1.93 -20.08 -7.10
C ALA A 147 1.23 -18.72 -7.00
N GLU A 148 1.58 -17.91 -5.99
CA GLU A 148 1.05 -16.57 -5.81
C GLU A 148 1.46 -15.65 -6.97
N ILE A 149 2.74 -15.65 -7.36
CA ILE A 149 3.20 -14.86 -8.51
C ILE A 149 2.50 -15.29 -9.80
N THR A 150 2.37 -16.60 -10.04
CA THR A 150 1.65 -17.14 -11.21
C THR A 150 0.22 -16.60 -11.26
N GLU A 151 -0.47 -16.60 -10.12
CA GLU A 151 -1.85 -16.11 -10.01
C GLU A 151 -1.96 -14.59 -10.23
N ILE A 152 -1.01 -13.81 -9.72
CA ILE A 152 -0.94 -12.35 -9.98
C ILE A 152 -0.79 -12.09 -11.49
N LEU A 153 0.13 -12.80 -12.15
CA LEU A 153 0.39 -12.65 -13.59
C LEU A 153 -0.85 -13.03 -14.42
N LYS A 154 -1.55 -14.11 -14.04
CA LYS A 154 -2.78 -14.52 -14.73
C LYS A 154 -3.88 -13.47 -14.60
N ASN A 155 -4.10 -12.96 -13.41
CA ASN A 155 -5.09 -11.92 -13.16
C ASN A 155 -4.75 -10.62 -13.91
N HIS A 156 -3.47 -10.23 -13.96
CA HIS A 156 -3.04 -9.01 -14.63
C HIS A 156 -3.27 -9.04 -16.15
N TRP A 157 -2.97 -10.17 -16.80
CA TRP A 157 -3.13 -10.32 -18.25
C TRP A 157 -4.46 -10.97 -18.66
N HIS A 158 -5.40 -11.16 -17.74
CA HIS A 158 -6.70 -11.81 -17.96
C HIS A 158 -6.55 -13.19 -18.65
N LEU A 159 -5.61 -13.98 -18.15
CA LEU A 159 -5.22 -15.27 -18.73
C LEU A 159 -6.11 -16.43 -18.25
N ASP A 160 -7.36 -16.13 -17.89
CA ASP A 160 -8.35 -17.08 -17.36
C ASP A 160 -8.65 -18.24 -18.32
N SER A 161 -8.22 -18.12 -19.58
CA SER A 161 -8.44 -19.09 -20.66
C SER A 161 -7.24 -20.02 -20.96
N PHE A 162 -6.13 -19.91 -20.24
CA PHE A 162 -5.04 -20.87 -20.43
C PHE A 162 -5.45 -22.27 -19.97
N GLY A 163 -5.26 -23.26 -20.84
CA GLY A 163 -5.44 -24.66 -20.49
C GLY A 163 -4.44 -25.10 -19.41
N ALA A 164 -4.74 -26.19 -18.70
CA ALA A 164 -3.92 -26.70 -17.60
C ALA A 164 -2.42 -26.83 -17.93
N ARG A 165 -2.09 -27.18 -19.18
CA ARG A 165 -0.70 -27.28 -19.66
C ARG A 165 0.06 -25.96 -19.65
N THR A 166 -0.59 -24.85 -19.99
CA THR A 166 0.08 -23.54 -20.03
C THR A 166 0.26 -22.97 -18.62
N ASP A 167 -0.67 -23.24 -17.70
CA ASP A 167 -0.50 -22.90 -16.27
C ASP A 167 0.69 -23.63 -15.67
N GLU A 168 0.79 -24.94 -15.95
CA GLU A 168 1.90 -25.77 -15.52
C GLU A 168 3.24 -25.32 -16.12
N LEU A 169 3.27 -25.02 -17.43
CA LEU A 169 4.44 -24.46 -18.10
C LEU A 169 4.91 -23.17 -17.43
N LEU A 170 4.00 -22.23 -17.17
CA LEU A 170 4.32 -20.96 -16.53
C LEU A 170 4.88 -21.21 -15.13
N ARG A 171 4.18 -21.97 -14.30
CA ARG A 171 4.57 -22.26 -12.91
C ARG A 171 5.95 -22.91 -12.84
N PHE A 172 6.20 -23.93 -13.64
CA PHE A 172 7.50 -24.61 -13.67
C PHE A 172 8.60 -23.74 -14.26
N SER A 173 8.30 -22.92 -15.27
CA SER A 173 9.28 -21.97 -15.80
C SER A 173 9.71 -20.96 -14.74
N LEU A 174 8.75 -20.36 -14.01
CA LEU A 174 9.05 -19.43 -12.92
C LEU A 174 9.84 -20.10 -11.79
N TYR A 175 9.55 -21.37 -11.48
CA TYR A 175 10.31 -22.17 -10.51
C TYR A 175 11.78 -22.33 -10.92
N VAL A 176 12.03 -22.69 -12.19
CA VAL A 176 13.40 -22.84 -12.72
C VAL A 176 14.16 -21.51 -12.62
N LEU A 177 13.51 -20.39 -12.97
CA LEU A 177 14.12 -19.06 -12.87
C LEU A 177 14.48 -18.71 -11.42
N ALA A 178 13.57 -18.95 -10.48
CA ALA A 178 13.79 -18.68 -9.07
C ALA A 178 14.96 -19.49 -8.48
N GLU A 179 15.05 -20.80 -8.78
CA GLU A 179 16.20 -21.62 -8.33
C GLU A 179 17.53 -21.16 -8.90
N ASN A 180 17.52 -20.64 -10.13
CA ASN A 180 18.70 -20.10 -10.78
C ASN A 180 19.01 -18.65 -10.37
N ARG A 181 18.21 -18.04 -9.48
CA ARG A 181 18.30 -16.62 -9.08
C ARG A 181 18.23 -15.67 -10.28
N LEU A 182 17.39 -16.02 -11.25
CA LEU A 182 17.11 -15.21 -12.43
C LEU A 182 15.85 -14.35 -12.21
N THR A 183 15.50 -13.55 -13.22
CA THR A 183 14.35 -12.64 -13.19
C THR A 183 13.30 -13.09 -14.21
N LEU A 184 12.14 -12.42 -14.22
CA LEU A 184 11.11 -12.65 -15.23
C LEU A 184 11.59 -12.35 -16.67
N ILE A 185 12.67 -11.58 -16.85
CA ILE A 185 13.20 -11.22 -18.17
C ILE A 185 13.72 -12.46 -18.90
N GLU A 186 14.33 -13.41 -18.17
CA GLU A 186 14.88 -14.63 -18.72
C GLU A 186 13.81 -15.67 -19.10
N LEU A 187 12.53 -15.42 -18.83
CA LEU A 187 11.44 -16.38 -19.11
C LEU A 187 11.36 -16.74 -20.61
N ALA A 188 11.43 -15.74 -21.49
CA ALA A 188 11.40 -16.00 -22.93
C ALA A 188 12.60 -16.86 -23.36
N LEU A 189 13.79 -16.56 -22.83
CA LEU A 189 15.03 -17.29 -23.13
C LEU A 189 14.96 -18.74 -22.64
N LEU A 190 14.42 -18.98 -21.43
CA LEU A 190 14.20 -20.32 -20.89
C LEU A 190 13.30 -21.17 -21.80
N LEU A 191 12.26 -20.56 -22.37
CA LEU A 191 11.31 -21.26 -23.23
C LEU A 191 11.86 -21.48 -24.65
N SER A 192 12.60 -20.54 -25.21
CA SER A 192 13.06 -20.60 -26.60
C SER A 192 14.43 -21.27 -26.82
N ASP A 193 15.34 -21.18 -25.85
CA ASP A 193 16.72 -21.67 -25.98
C ASP A 193 16.92 -22.96 -25.17
N ALA A 194 17.10 -24.07 -25.90
CA ALA A 194 17.28 -25.39 -25.30
C ALA A 194 18.60 -25.55 -24.54
N GLU A 195 19.68 -24.89 -24.98
CA GLU A 195 20.98 -24.96 -24.32
C GLU A 195 20.93 -24.16 -23.01
N PHE A 196 20.35 -22.97 -23.03
CA PHE A 196 20.11 -22.18 -21.83
C PHE A 196 19.23 -22.93 -20.83
N ARG A 197 18.12 -23.53 -21.29
CA ARG A 197 17.24 -24.33 -20.44
C ARG A 197 17.96 -25.52 -19.82
N SER A 198 18.74 -26.27 -20.60
CA SER A 198 19.50 -27.41 -20.09
C SER A 198 20.43 -27.00 -18.94
N ARG A 199 21.20 -25.91 -19.09
CA ARG A 199 22.06 -25.37 -18.02
C ARG A 199 21.27 -24.95 -16.76
N CYS A 200 20.07 -24.39 -16.93
CA CYS A 200 19.24 -24.01 -15.79
C CYS A 200 18.73 -25.23 -15.02
N LEU A 201 18.34 -26.29 -15.74
CA LEU A 201 17.81 -27.53 -15.15
C LEU A 201 18.85 -28.32 -14.34
N GLU A 202 20.15 -28.19 -14.66
CA GLU A 202 21.22 -28.81 -13.87
C GLU A 202 21.18 -28.38 -12.40
N LYS A 203 20.85 -27.11 -12.14
CA LYS A 203 20.81 -26.52 -10.79
C LYS A 203 19.48 -26.70 -10.08
N VAL A 204 18.44 -27.12 -10.80
CA VAL A 204 17.12 -27.36 -10.21
C VAL A 204 17.20 -28.52 -9.24
N THR A 205 16.50 -28.46 -8.11
CA THR A 205 16.48 -29.53 -7.10
C THR A 205 15.23 -30.39 -7.20
N ASN A 206 14.12 -29.80 -7.64
CA ASN A 206 12.85 -30.52 -7.78
C ASN A 206 12.85 -31.45 -9.00
N SER A 207 12.63 -32.75 -8.77
CA SER A 207 12.62 -33.77 -9.82
C SER A 207 11.42 -33.68 -10.77
N GLU A 208 10.23 -33.28 -10.30
CA GLU A 208 9.04 -33.13 -11.13
C GLU A 208 9.24 -32.01 -12.17
N VAL A 209 9.82 -30.89 -11.73
CA VAL A 209 10.16 -29.76 -12.61
C VAL A 209 11.19 -30.17 -13.66
N LYS A 210 12.23 -30.94 -13.28
CA LYS A 210 13.19 -31.48 -14.26
C LYS A 210 12.52 -32.37 -15.29
N GLN A 211 11.75 -33.35 -14.81
CA GLN A 211 11.10 -34.33 -15.66
C GLN A 211 10.14 -33.68 -16.66
N TYR A 212 9.46 -32.59 -16.27
CA TYR A 212 8.57 -31.85 -17.16
C TYR A 212 9.29 -31.29 -18.40
N PHE A 213 10.53 -30.83 -18.27
CA PHE A 213 11.29 -30.21 -19.37
C PHE A 213 12.25 -31.16 -20.11
N GLU A 214 12.50 -32.36 -19.58
CA GLU A 214 13.34 -33.40 -20.21
C GLU A 214 12.56 -34.29 -21.20
N LEU A 215 11.22 -34.23 -21.18
CA LEU A 215 10.30 -34.91 -22.09
C LEU A 215 10.03 -34.08 -23.36
#